data_AF-A0A7Z9QQG2-F1
#
_entry.id   AF-A0A7Z9QQG2-F1
#
_cell.length_a   1.000
_cell.length_b   1.000
_cell.length_c   1.000
_cell.angle_alpha   90.00
_cell.angle_beta   90.00
_cell.angle_gamma   90.00
#
_symmetry.space_group_name_H-M   'P 1'
#
loop_
_entity.id
_entity.type
_entity.pdbx_description
1 polymer ?
#
loop_
_entity_poly.entity_id
_entity_poly.type
_entity_poly.pdbx_seq_one_letter_code
_entity_poly.pdbx_strand_id
1 'polypeptide(L)'
;MSEVQIPFSQLRFKRQDVIEWGLNVGREIARLPEEVIWSPVPKKYGGKAKYRTENLGRLRGLKEIAPTRNFEVLPYLSSGFSQPGNDTKEQKRKTVLELGGDFKYSLASNLTADLTYNTDFAQVEADQEYVNLSRYSIFSLKNAPSF
;
A
#
# COMPACT_ATOMS: atom_id res chain seq x y z
N MET A 1 29.47 -9.26 10.63
CA MET A 1 28.64 -8.45 11.54
C MET A 1 27.41 -8.03 10.77
N SER A 2 26.22 -8.21 11.33
CA SER A 2 24.98 -7.73 10.70
C SER A 2 24.43 -6.62 11.60
N GLU A 3 24.07 -5.51 11.00
CA GLU A 3 23.43 -4.37 11.66
C GLU A 3 22.08 -4.15 11.01
N VAL A 4 21.06 -3.94 11.84
CA VAL A 4 19.69 -3.73 11.39
C VAL A 4 19.14 -2.51 12.11
N GLN A 5 18.66 -1.54 11.34
CA GLN A 5 18.00 -0.36 11.85
C GLN A 5 16.53 -0.38 11.42
N ILE A 6 15.63 -0.23 12.38
CA ILE A 6 14.19 -0.09 12.14
C ILE A 6 13.78 1.32 12.56
N PRO A 7 13.50 2.24 11.62
CA PRO A 7 13.04 3.58 11.97
C PRO A 7 11.69 3.54 12.69
N PHE A 8 11.54 4.30 13.78
CA PHE A 8 10.26 4.36 14.50
C PHE A 8 9.11 4.91 13.66
N SER A 9 9.39 5.67 12.60
CA SER A 9 8.38 6.13 11.64
C SER A 9 7.70 4.99 10.86
N GLN A 10 8.33 3.81 10.80
CA GLN A 10 7.76 2.61 10.20
C GLN A 10 6.82 1.84 11.15
N LEU A 11 6.81 2.20 12.44
CA LEU A 11 6.04 1.50 13.47
C LEU A 11 4.87 2.35 13.96
N ARG A 12 3.68 1.75 14.00
CA ARG A 12 2.50 2.35 14.61
C ARG A 12 2.42 1.96 16.08
N PHE A 13 2.59 2.92 16.97
CA PHE A 13 2.46 2.73 18.43
C PHE A 13 1.81 3.95 19.08
N LYS A 14 1.26 3.75 20.28
CA LYS A 14 0.69 4.85 21.09
C LYS A 14 1.82 5.55 21.85
N ARG A 15 1.74 6.87 21.97
CA ARG A 15 2.66 7.67 22.80
C ARG A 15 2.49 7.28 24.26
N GLN A 16 3.59 6.95 24.94
CA GLN A 16 3.67 6.65 26.36
C GLN A 16 5.01 7.17 26.89
N ASP A 17 5.08 7.56 28.16
CA ASP A 17 6.32 8.09 28.77
C ASP A 17 7.40 7.01 28.88
N VAL A 18 6.97 5.77 29.15
CA VAL A 18 7.81 4.58 29.15
C VAL A 18 7.11 3.51 28.33
N ILE A 19 7.77 3.04 27.27
CA ILE A 19 7.26 2.00 26.38
C ILE A 19 7.93 0.66 26.75
N GLU A 20 7.12 -0.39 26.93
CA GLU A 20 7.58 -1.78 27.03
C GLU A 20 7.13 -2.53 25.76
N TRP A 21 8.09 -3.15 25.06
CA TRP A 21 7.82 -3.93 23.83
C TRP A 21 8.21 -5.38 24.02
N GLY A 22 7.50 -6.28 23.33
CA GLY A 22 7.95 -7.65 23.13
C GLY A 22 8.93 -7.70 21.97
N LEU A 23 10.13 -8.25 22.20
CA LEU A 23 11.15 -8.48 21.17
C LEU A 23 11.65 -9.93 21.24
N ASN A 24 11.89 -10.53 20.10
CA ASN A 24 12.71 -11.72 20.01
C ASN A 24 13.60 -11.60 18.77
N VAL A 25 14.87 -11.97 18.92
CA VAL A 25 15.85 -11.94 17.83
C VAL A 25 16.39 -13.35 17.70
N GLY A 26 16.43 -13.85 16.48
CA GLY A 26 16.88 -15.21 16.19
C GLY A 26 17.86 -15.28 15.05
N ARG A 27 18.62 -16.36 15.01
CA ARG A 27 19.50 -16.73 13.91
C ARG A 27 19.24 -18.18 13.55
N GLU A 28 18.94 -18.42 12.28
CA GLU A 28 18.89 -19.74 11.71
C GLU A 28 20.26 -20.12 11.12
N ILE A 29 20.71 -21.34 11.40
CA ILE A 29 21.94 -21.93 10.89
C ILE A 29 21.56 -23.13 10.04
N ALA A 30 21.31 -22.88 8.76
CA ALA A 30 20.82 -23.89 7.80
C ALA A 30 21.72 -25.15 7.70
N ARG A 31 23.02 -25.01 7.94
CA ARG A 31 23.97 -26.13 7.92
C ARG A 31 23.86 -27.08 9.12
N LEU A 32 23.27 -26.65 10.24
CA LEU A 32 23.19 -27.40 11.50
C LEU A 32 21.74 -27.70 11.93
N PRO A 33 20.78 -27.64 10.99
CA PRO A 33 19.35 -27.38 11.26
C PRO A 33 19.03 -26.74 12.62
N GLU A 34 19.78 -25.70 12.97
CA GLU A 34 19.76 -25.11 14.31
C GLU A 34 19.20 -23.70 14.26
N GLU A 35 18.42 -23.37 15.27
CA GLU A 35 17.93 -22.02 15.48
C GLU A 35 18.32 -21.56 16.89
N VAL A 36 18.93 -20.39 16.96
CA VAL A 36 19.30 -19.72 18.20
C VAL A 36 18.42 -18.49 18.35
N ILE A 37 17.72 -18.35 19.48
CA ILE A 37 16.84 -17.21 19.78
C ILE A 37 17.23 -16.56 21.10
N TRP A 38 17.06 -15.24 21.19
CA TRP A 38 17.40 -14.44 22.36
C TRP A 38 16.51 -14.76 23.58
N SER A 39 15.20 -14.93 23.36
CA SER A 39 14.23 -15.36 24.37
C SER A 39 13.78 -16.80 24.07
N PRO A 40 14.35 -17.83 24.74
CA PRO A 40 14.05 -19.23 24.46
C PRO A 40 12.63 -19.62 24.85
N VAL A 41 11.98 -20.41 24.00
CA VAL A 41 10.66 -20.97 24.25
C VAL A 41 10.73 -22.47 24.53
N PRO A 42 9.90 -23.02 25.45
CA PRO A 42 9.92 -24.45 25.72
C PRO A 42 9.62 -25.27 24.46
N LYS A 43 10.48 -26.26 24.17
CA LYS A 43 10.37 -27.14 22.97
C LYS A 43 8.99 -27.80 22.84
N LYS A 44 8.30 -28.07 23.96
CA LYS A 44 6.94 -28.63 24.00
C LYS A 44 5.88 -27.84 23.22
N TYR A 45 6.10 -26.53 23.02
CA TYR A 45 5.18 -25.67 22.26
C TYR A 45 5.47 -25.64 20.74
N GLY A 46 6.50 -26.38 20.28
CA GLY A 46 6.92 -26.45 18.89
C GLY A 46 7.70 -25.22 18.41
N GLY A 47 8.32 -25.31 17.24
CA GLY A 47 9.19 -24.25 16.70
C GLY A 47 8.50 -22.91 16.43
N LYS A 48 7.16 -22.89 16.26
CA LYS A 48 6.39 -21.64 16.08
C LYS A 48 6.16 -20.87 17.38
N ALA A 49 6.44 -21.46 18.54
CA ALA A 49 6.20 -20.83 19.84
C ALA A 49 6.99 -19.52 20.04
N LYS A 50 8.12 -19.37 19.33
CA LYS A 50 8.97 -18.17 19.32
C LYS A 50 8.27 -16.92 18.77
N TYR A 51 7.22 -17.10 17.98
CA TYR A 51 6.42 -16.01 17.40
C TYR A 51 5.21 -15.62 18.25
N ARG A 52 4.93 -16.35 19.33
CA ARG A 52 3.80 -16.05 20.20
C ARG A 52 4.12 -14.85 21.07
N THR A 53 3.19 -13.91 21.12
CA THR A 53 3.39 -12.64 21.82
C THR A 53 3.65 -12.83 23.31
N GLU A 54 3.08 -13.86 23.95
CA GLU A 54 3.34 -14.16 25.36
C GLU A 54 4.79 -14.60 25.67
N ASN A 55 5.52 -15.05 24.66
CA ASN A 55 6.87 -15.62 24.80
C ASN A 55 8.00 -14.67 24.38
N LEU A 56 7.65 -13.46 23.91
CA LEU A 56 8.63 -12.45 23.53
C LEU A 56 9.37 -11.94 24.78
N GLY A 57 10.66 -11.68 24.64
CA GLY A 57 11.43 -11.00 25.68
C GLY A 57 10.95 -9.56 25.85
N ARG A 58 11.03 -9.02 27.07
CA ARG A 58 10.59 -7.65 27.35
C ARG A 58 11.71 -6.65 27.11
N LEU A 59 11.57 -5.83 26.10
CA LEU A 59 12.42 -4.66 25.86
C LEU A 59 11.89 -3.48 26.68
N ARG A 60 12.69 -3.07 27.67
CA ARG A 60 12.41 -1.98 28.59
C ARG A 60 13.40 -0.84 28.40
N GLY A 61 13.06 0.34 28.93
CA GLY A 61 13.94 1.51 28.88
C GLY A 61 13.76 2.38 27.63
N LEU A 62 12.77 2.06 26.79
CA LEU A 62 12.35 2.92 25.68
C LEU A 62 11.62 4.14 26.25
N LYS A 63 12.30 5.28 26.30
CA LYS A 63 11.77 6.56 26.78
C LYS A 63 11.86 7.61 25.68
N GLU A 64 11.00 8.63 25.77
CA GLU A 64 11.03 9.80 24.89
C GLU A 64 10.82 9.50 23.40
N ILE A 65 10.22 8.34 23.07
CA ILE A 65 9.89 7.96 21.70
C ILE A 65 8.47 8.45 21.38
N ALA A 66 8.35 9.29 20.35
CA ALA A 66 7.07 9.77 19.87
C ALA A 66 6.67 9.06 18.56
N PRO A 67 5.39 8.65 18.41
CA PRO A 67 4.91 8.17 17.12
C PRO A 67 4.95 9.31 16.09
N THR A 68 5.36 8.99 14.87
CA THR A 68 5.35 9.95 13.76
C THR A 68 3.92 10.10 13.24
N ARG A 69 3.47 11.35 13.05
CA ARG A 69 2.24 11.63 12.28
C ARG A 69 2.63 11.77 10.82
N ASN A 70 2.03 10.94 9.97
CA ASN A 70 2.31 10.98 8.54
C ASN A 70 1.30 11.88 7.85
N PHE A 71 1.80 12.80 7.04
CA PHE A 71 1.04 13.58 6.06
C PHE A 71 1.69 13.34 4.70
N GLU A 72 0.89 12.98 3.72
CA GLU A 72 1.34 12.67 2.36
C GLU A 72 0.45 13.38 1.36
N VAL A 73 1.05 13.97 0.33
CA VAL A 73 0.36 14.62 -0.77
C VAL A 73 0.94 14.11 -2.08
N LEU A 74 0.08 13.60 -2.95
CA LEU A 74 0.44 13.02 -4.23
C LEU A 74 -0.33 13.78 -5.32
N PRO A 75 0.19 14.92 -5.81
CA PRO A 75 -0.45 15.64 -6.91
C PRO A 75 -0.21 14.89 -8.23
N TYR A 76 -1.19 14.93 -9.12
CA TYR A 76 -1.05 14.44 -10.50
C TYR A 76 -1.63 15.42 -11.52
N LEU A 77 -1.08 15.34 -12.73
CA LEU A 77 -1.47 16.15 -13.88
C LEU A 77 -1.61 15.23 -15.09
N SER A 78 -2.76 15.26 -15.74
CA SER A 78 -3.01 14.57 -17.01
C SER A 78 -3.38 15.56 -18.11
N SER A 79 -3.03 15.23 -19.35
CA SER A 79 -3.31 16.04 -20.53
C SER A 79 -3.73 15.14 -21.67
N GLY A 80 -4.75 15.55 -22.42
CA GLY A 80 -5.28 14.82 -23.56
C GLY A 80 -5.78 15.74 -24.66
N PHE A 81 -6.21 15.15 -25.77
CA PHE A 81 -6.87 15.87 -26.85
C PHE A 81 -8.23 15.23 -27.11
N SER A 82 -9.29 16.03 -27.01
CA SER A 82 -10.64 15.59 -27.38
C SER A 82 -10.87 15.87 -28.86
N GLN A 83 -11.23 14.82 -29.61
CA GLN A 83 -11.64 14.92 -31.01
C GLN A 83 -13.17 14.79 -31.06
N PRO A 84 -13.90 15.85 -31.44
CA PRO A 84 -15.35 15.76 -31.51
C PRO A 84 -15.79 14.81 -32.62
N GLY A 85 -16.86 14.06 -32.35
CA GLY A 85 -17.47 13.12 -33.28
C GLY A 85 -17.91 13.79 -34.60
N ASN A 86 -18.05 12.98 -35.63
CA ASN A 86 -18.00 13.31 -37.06
C ASN A 86 -19.16 14.17 -37.63
N ASP A 87 -19.75 15.09 -36.87
CA ASP A 87 -20.85 15.96 -37.30
C ASP A 87 -20.64 17.40 -36.82
N THR A 88 -19.68 18.10 -37.43
CA THR A 88 -19.80 19.52 -37.86
C THR A 88 -18.43 20.01 -38.34
N LYS A 89 -18.40 20.53 -39.58
CA LYS A 89 -17.28 21.32 -40.09
C LYS A 89 -17.12 22.54 -39.18
N GLU A 90 -15.93 22.70 -38.58
CA GLU A 90 -15.54 23.70 -37.57
C GLU A 90 -15.62 23.28 -36.09
N GLN A 91 -14.92 22.21 -35.70
CA GLN A 91 -14.55 22.05 -34.29
C GLN A 91 -13.04 21.89 -34.10
N LYS A 92 -12.44 22.89 -33.45
CA LYS A 92 -11.02 22.91 -33.10
C LYS A 92 -10.72 21.79 -32.09
N ARG A 93 -9.61 21.07 -32.30
CA ARG A 93 -9.04 20.11 -31.33
C ARG A 93 -8.95 20.79 -29.96
N LYS A 94 -9.69 20.30 -28.97
CA LYS A 94 -9.64 20.84 -27.60
C LYS A 94 -8.56 20.08 -26.83
N THR A 95 -7.54 20.80 -26.38
CA THR A 95 -6.63 20.29 -25.35
C THR A 95 -7.40 20.21 -24.04
N VAL A 96 -7.41 19.04 -23.44
CA VAL A 96 -7.97 18.79 -22.11
C VAL A 96 -6.80 18.70 -21.15
N LEU A 97 -6.86 19.46 -20.05
CA LEU A 97 -5.88 19.44 -18.98
C LEU A 97 -6.62 19.16 -17.69
N GLU A 98 -6.20 18.14 -16.95
CA GLU A 98 -6.82 17.76 -15.68
C GLU A 98 -5.76 17.70 -14.59
N LEU A 99 -6.12 18.25 -13.43
CA LEU A 99 -5.27 18.32 -12.24
C LEU A 99 -5.98 17.58 -11.13
N GLY A 100 -5.31 16.64 -10.48
CA GLY A 100 -5.85 15.95 -9.31
C GLY A 100 -4.79 15.72 -8.26
N GLY A 101 -5.19 15.05 -7.19
CA GLY A 101 -4.23 14.64 -6.18
C GLY A 101 -4.84 13.88 -5.02
N ASP A 102 -4.00 13.09 -4.38
CA ASP A 102 -4.33 12.38 -3.15
C ASP A 102 -3.70 13.06 -1.95
N PHE A 103 -4.46 13.12 -0.85
CA PHE A 103 -4.06 13.65 0.42
C PHE A 103 -4.31 12.60 1.49
N LYS A 104 -3.27 12.22 2.24
CA LYS A 104 -3.37 11.30 3.36
C LYS A 104 -2.89 11.96 4.63
N TYR A 105 -3.67 11.85 5.70
CA TYR A 105 -3.33 12.43 6.99
C TYR A 105 -3.63 11.47 8.14
N SER A 106 -2.61 11.18 8.95
CA SER A 106 -2.73 10.32 10.14
C SER A 106 -3.33 11.10 11.32
N LEU A 107 -4.63 10.93 11.56
CA LEU A 107 -5.35 11.51 12.70
C LEU A 107 -4.88 10.92 14.05
N ALA A 108 -4.59 9.62 14.07
CA ALA A 108 -4.02 8.89 15.21
C ALA A 108 -3.10 7.76 14.73
N SER A 109 -2.34 7.13 15.64
CA SER A 109 -1.45 6.01 15.27
C SER A 109 -2.18 4.87 14.55
N ASN A 110 -3.48 4.72 14.77
CA ASN A 110 -4.35 3.70 14.19
C ASN A 110 -5.48 4.28 13.31
N LEU A 111 -5.47 5.57 12.98
CA LEU A 111 -6.53 6.21 12.19
C LEU A 111 -5.92 7.15 11.16
N THR A 112 -6.26 6.93 9.89
CA THR A 112 -5.83 7.75 8.75
C THR A 112 -7.06 8.28 8.04
N ALA A 113 -7.03 9.54 7.63
CA ALA A 113 -7.99 10.14 6.72
C ALA A 113 -7.35 10.25 5.34
N ASP A 114 -8.05 9.73 4.33
CA ASP A 114 -7.64 9.76 2.93
C ASP A 114 -8.67 10.59 2.13
N LEU A 115 -8.19 11.53 1.32
CA LEU A 115 -8.99 12.40 0.48
C LEU A 115 -8.39 12.42 -0.92
N THR A 116 -9.21 12.19 -1.94
CA THR A 116 -8.80 12.28 -3.34
C THR A 116 -9.57 13.40 -4.02
N TYR A 117 -8.85 14.25 -4.76
CA TYR A 117 -9.40 15.33 -5.57
C TYR A 117 -9.24 15.03 -7.06
N ASN A 118 -10.31 15.23 -7.82
CA ASN A 118 -10.38 15.05 -9.28
C ASN A 118 -9.96 13.64 -9.76
N THR A 119 -10.59 12.61 -9.20
CA THR A 119 -10.31 11.20 -9.48
C THR A 119 -10.40 10.87 -10.98
N ASP A 120 -9.38 10.21 -11.54
CA ASP A 120 -9.34 9.71 -12.94
C ASP A 120 -10.27 8.50 -13.18
N PHE A 121 -11.34 8.35 -12.41
CA PHE A 121 -12.40 7.36 -12.68
C PHE A 121 -13.13 7.63 -13.99
N ALA A 122 -12.92 8.81 -14.60
CA ALA A 122 -13.46 9.16 -15.91
C ALA A 122 -12.81 8.39 -17.08
N GLN A 123 -11.66 7.73 -16.87
CA GLN A 123 -11.02 6.86 -17.86
C GLN A 123 -11.18 5.36 -17.60
N VAL A 124 -11.94 4.96 -16.58
CA VAL A 124 -12.63 3.69 -16.70
C VAL A 124 -13.70 3.95 -17.75
N GLU A 125 -13.35 3.71 -19.04
CA GLU A 125 -14.32 3.21 -20.00
C GLU A 125 -15.06 2.14 -19.19
N ALA A 126 -16.31 2.41 -18.81
CA ALA A 126 -17.20 1.34 -18.42
C ALA A 126 -17.14 0.42 -19.63
N ASP A 127 -16.36 -0.65 -19.54
CA ASP A 127 -16.49 -1.78 -20.45
C ASP A 127 -17.96 -2.13 -20.29
N GLN A 128 -18.77 -1.62 -21.22
CA GLN A 128 -20.14 -2.05 -21.34
C GLN A 128 -19.97 -3.51 -21.72
N GLU A 129 -19.99 -4.37 -20.71
CA GLU A 129 -20.08 -5.80 -20.93
C GLU A 129 -21.38 -5.99 -21.72
N TYR A 130 -21.25 -6.10 -23.04
CA TYR A 130 -22.34 -6.53 -23.88
C TYR A 130 -22.60 -7.99 -23.51
N VAL A 131 -23.51 -8.20 -22.56
CA VAL A 131 -23.96 -9.54 -22.21
C VAL A 131 -24.70 -10.10 -23.42
N ASN A 132 -23.99 -10.90 -24.22
CA ASN A 132 -24.55 -11.55 -25.39
C ASN A 132 -25.41 -12.73 -24.94
N LEU A 133 -26.72 -12.51 -24.83
CA LEU A 133 -27.71 -13.55 -24.51
C LEU A 133 -28.12 -14.37 -25.76
N SER A 134 -27.41 -14.23 -26.88
CA SER A 134 -27.67 -14.92 -28.15
C SER A 134 -26.50 -15.81 -28.56
N ARG A 135 -26.77 -16.83 -29.38
CA ARG A 135 -25.80 -17.87 -29.79
C ARG A 135 -24.82 -17.42 -30.89
N TYR A 136 -24.83 -16.14 -31.27
CA TYR A 136 -24.03 -15.60 -32.37
C TYR A 136 -22.93 -14.68 -31.86
N SER A 137 -21.69 -14.88 -32.30
CA SER A 137 -20.53 -14.09 -31.87
C SER A 137 -20.59 -12.65 -32.38
N ILE A 138 -20.34 -11.69 -31.49
CA ILE A 138 -20.14 -10.28 -31.83
C ILE A 138 -18.68 -10.07 -32.28
N PHE A 139 -18.49 -9.69 -33.54
CA PHE A 139 -17.17 -9.41 -34.10
C PHE A 139 -16.75 -7.98 -33.72
N SER A 140 -15.77 -7.86 -32.81
CA SER A 140 -15.16 -6.59 -32.42
C SER A 140 -14.06 -6.19 -33.41
N LEU A 141 -14.21 -5.04 -34.06
CA LEU A 141 -13.23 -4.49 -35.02
C LEU A 141 -12.06 -3.74 -34.33
N LYS A 142 -11.69 -4.08 -33.08
CA LYS A 142 -10.62 -3.38 -32.35
C LYS A 142 -9.24 -4.04 -32.47
N ASN A 143 -8.95 -4.73 -33.58
CA ASN A 143 -7.61 -5.24 -33.89
C ASN A 143 -7.34 -5.12 -35.40
N ALA A 144 -7.12 -3.90 -35.88
CA ALA A 144 -6.41 -3.69 -37.14
C ALA A 144 -4.91 -3.50 -36.82
N PRO A 145 -3.99 -4.15 -37.55
CA PRO A 145 -2.56 -4.10 -37.25
C PRO A 145 -2.03 -2.68 -37.46
N SER A 146 -1.29 -2.18 -36.47
CA SER A 146 -0.47 -0.99 -36.57
C SER A 146 0.65 -1.19 -37.59
N PHE A 147 0.69 -0.34 -38.61
CA PHE A 147 1.86 -0.12 -39.47
C PHE A 147 2.68 1.05 -38.92
#